data_AF-A0A934HCX3-F1
#
_entry.id   AF-A0A934HCX3-F1
#
_cell.length_a   1.000
_cell.length_b   1.000
_cell.length_c   1.000
_cell.angle_alpha   90.00
_cell.angle_beta   90.00
_cell.angle_gamma   90.00
#
_symmetry.space_group_name_H-M   'P 1'
#
loop_
_entity.id
_entity.type
_entity.pdbx_description
1 polymer ?
#
loop_
_entity_poly.entity_id
_entity_poly.type
_entity_poly.pdbx_seq_one_letter_code
_entity_poly.pdbx_strand_id
1 'polypeptide(L)'
;SLVGVQSPRRTSYDVAAEPGYTLRTLPETGIGLNVPVTVSEGTRYRAEDVLIDAGMVGSFIASGYTAAPELEASATWHLSDKAPRLLGSITNTTGFRLQEAVLLVKGEARELGTLEPDQTRSFDITLGPQDPGPLSLGSSSYRYAPNAYSTWGYSAYIPGGCFNYQGVPLTIPDVMRGKRFSCSSGNVSDTQQEIRRRYKLLAALIVDRELSGGRGAGVYLFAWANTPLIPVGVDGKNYSTEDTTLYIFDLPVDVRSDTAVVEIPPALTTWAVTAKDDPATLLEISPNSFQLTDATQAAFEFRPMPEMRLEAVEDLSIRFQGRGPLQVELWNWERNFWVPVQLDPNSDTTIISRAARFAGPEQEVHVRVLSNDNTQYTQVEYIKIGYRGRLPD
;
A
#
# COMPACT_ATOMS: atom_id res chain seq x y z
N SER A 1 -9.55 9.27 17.16
CA SER A 1 -8.38 9.11 18.04
C SER A 1 -8.64 8.00 19.05
N LEU A 2 -7.63 7.17 19.33
CA LEU A 2 -7.64 6.19 20.42
C LEU A 2 -6.93 6.82 21.61
N VAL A 3 -7.60 6.91 22.77
CA VAL A 3 -7.08 7.58 23.96
C VAL A 3 -6.98 6.59 25.11
N GLY A 4 -5.82 6.54 25.75
CA GLY A 4 -5.58 5.76 26.97
C GLY A 4 -5.28 6.70 28.14
N VAL A 5 -6.04 6.59 29.22
CA VAL A 5 -5.77 7.30 30.47
C VAL A 5 -5.13 6.33 31.45
N GLN A 6 -3.83 6.49 31.69
CA GLN A 6 -3.11 5.70 32.69
C GLN A 6 -3.15 6.40 34.05
N SER A 7 -3.46 5.64 35.10
CA SER A 7 -3.47 6.16 36.46
C SER A 7 -2.34 5.60 37.32
N PRO A 8 -1.58 6.44 38.06
CA PRO A 8 -0.57 5.96 39.01
C PRO A 8 -1.18 5.39 40.30
N ARG A 9 -2.46 5.68 40.56
CA ARG A 9 -3.18 5.23 41.76
C ARG A 9 -4.66 4.96 41.44
N ARG A 10 -5.32 4.11 42.20
CA ARG A 10 -6.77 3.92 42.02
C ARG A 10 -7.53 5.22 42.33
N THR A 11 -8.18 5.83 41.33
CA THR A 11 -9.00 7.04 41.50
C THR A 11 -9.93 7.25 40.30
N SER A 12 -10.90 8.15 40.46
CA SER A 12 -11.85 8.51 39.40
C SER A 12 -11.36 9.72 38.61
N TYR A 13 -11.66 9.71 37.31
CA TYR A 13 -11.30 10.76 36.37
C TYR A 13 -12.49 11.16 35.51
N ASP A 14 -12.61 12.45 35.28
CA ASP A 14 -13.49 13.01 34.26
C ASP A 14 -12.68 13.21 32.99
N VAL A 15 -12.99 12.43 31.96
CA VAL A 15 -12.30 12.50 30.67
C VAL A 15 -13.20 13.24 29.69
N ALA A 16 -12.68 14.28 29.06
CA ALA A 16 -13.47 15.14 28.18
C ALA A 16 -12.78 15.34 26.84
N ALA A 17 -13.55 15.24 25.76
CA ALA A 17 -13.13 15.71 24.45
C ALA A 17 -13.46 17.20 24.30
N GLU A 18 -12.71 17.94 23.49
CA GLU A 18 -13.05 19.34 23.20
C GLU A 18 -14.39 19.47 22.44
N PRO A 19 -15.01 20.67 22.42
CA PRO A 19 -16.24 20.91 21.66
C PRO A 19 -16.12 20.49 20.19
N GLY A 20 -17.18 19.88 19.65
CA GLY A 20 -17.20 19.37 18.26
C GLY A 20 -16.74 17.91 18.12
N TYR A 21 -16.29 17.28 19.20
CA TYR A 21 -15.91 15.87 19.23
C TYR A 21 -16.80 15.07 20.18
N THR A 22 -17.04 13.82 19.81
CA THR A 22 -17.73 12.81 20.63
C THR A 22 -16.71 11.96 21.37
N LEU A 23 -17.09 11.45 22.54
CA LEU A 23 -16.27 10.57 23.36
C LEU A 23 -17.09 9.32 23.74
N ARG A 24 -16.49 8.15 23.62
CA ARG A 24 -17.07 6.88 24.11
C ARG A 24 -16.01 5.98 24.67
N THR A 25 -16.41 5.05 25.54
CA THR A 25 -15.53 3.95 25.99
C THR A 25 -15.34 2.92 24.88
N LEU A 26 -14.22 2.20 24.89
CA LEU A 26 -14.03 1.03 24.02
C LEU A 26 -14.69 -0.22 24.62
N PRO A 27 -15.60 -0.89 23.90
CA PRO A 27 -16.11 -2.19 24.31
C PRO A 27 -14.98 -3.23 24.36
N GLU A 28 -15.09 -4.19 25.28
CA GLU A 28 -14.25 -5.41 25.38
C GLU A 28 -12.77 -5.26 25.75
N THR A 29 -12.18 -4.08 25.55
CA THR A 29 -10.81 -3.72 25.99
C THR A 29 -10.81 -2.73 27.17
N GLY A 30 -11.96 -2.67 27.87
CA GLY A 30 -12.32 -1.61 28.82
C GLY A 30 -11.34 -1.36 29.96
N ILE A 31 -11.73 -0.43 30.83
CA ILE A 31 -11.12 0.06 32.09
C ILE A 31 -10.62 -1.02 33.09
N GLY A 32 -10.55 -2.31 32.71
CA GLY A 32 -10.21 -3.46 33.55
C GLY A 32 -11.31 -3.82 34.55
N LEU A 33 -12.30 -2.94 34.70
CA LEU A 33 -13.40 -3.00 35.63
C LEU A 33 -14.66 -2.83 34.81
N ASN A 34 -15.60 -3.79 34.85
CA ASN A 34 -16.94 -3.66 34.24
C ASN A 34 -17.77 -2.61 35.01
N VAL A 35 -17.31 -1.36 35.03
CA VAL A 35 -17.94 -0.25 35.74
C VAL A 35 -18.72 0.57 34.71
N PRO A 36 -20.02 0.83 34.93
CA PRO A 36 -20.77 1.70 34.05
C PRO A 36 -20.14 3.09 34.06
N VAL A 37 -19.84 3.59 32.86
CA VAL A 37 -19.34 4.96 32.65
C VAL A 37 -20.52 5.81 32.21
N THR A 38 -20.78 6.89 32.94
CA THR A 38 -21.75 7.91 32.53
C THR A 38 -21.09 8.80 31.50
N VAL A 39 -21.68 8.92 30.32
CA VAL A 39 -21.26 9.91 29.31
C VAL A 39 -22.27 11.04 29.32
N SER A 40 -21.86 12.23 29.75
CA SER A 40 -22.67 13.43 29.66
C SER A 40 -22.43 14.16 28.34
N GLU A 41 -23.53 14.58 27.72
CA GLU A 41 -23.54 15.36 26.48
C GLU A 41 -23.97 16.79 26.82
N GLY A 42 -23.00 17.71 26.82
CA GLY A 42 -23.22 19.14 27.04
C GLY A 42 -22.56 19.96 25.93
N THR A 43 -21.86 21.03 26.31
CA THR A 43 -20.97 21.76 25.37
C THR A 43 -19.79 20.92 24.90
N ARG A 44 -19.44 19.89 25.68
CA ARG A 44 -18.47 18.85 25.37
C ARG A 44 -19.00 17.49 25.82
N TYR A 45 -18.53 16.43 25.17
CA TYR A 45 -18.75 15.07 25.66
C TYR A 45 -17.76 14.77 26.78
N ARG A 46 -18.28 14.31 27.92
CA ARG A 46 -17.48 13.94 29.08
C ARG A 46 -17.86 12.54 29.56
N ALA A 47 -16.86 11.69 29.77
CA ALA A 47 -16.98 10.46 30.53
C ALA A 47 -16.70 10.79 32.00
N GLU A 48 -17.71 10.67 32.84
CA GLU A 48 -17.69 11.12 34.24
C GLU A 48 -17.33 9.98 35.20
N ASP A 49 -16.61 10.34 36.26
CA ASP A 49 -16.27 9.46 37.39
C ASP A 49 -15.66 8.12 36.98
N VAL A 50 -14.87 8.10 35.91
CA VAL A 50 -14.27 6.87 35.39
C VAL A 50 -13.22 6.35 36.35
N LEU A 51 -13.54 5.26 37.04
CA LEU A 51 -12.62 4.60 37.97
C LEU A 51 -11.51 3.88 37.20
N ILE A 52 -10.26 4.29 37.42
CA ILE A 52 -9.08 3.68 36.81
C ILE A 52 -8.16 3.18 37.93
N ASP A 53 -7.83 1.89 37.89
CA ASP A 53 -6.93 1.26 38.86
C ASP A 53 -5.46 1.63 38.61
N ALA A 54 -4.64 1.51 39.67
CA ALA A 54 -3.22 1.80 39.60
C ALA A 54 -2.53 0.89 38.57
N GLY A 55 -1.84 1.48 37.60
CA GLY A 55 -1.14 0.74 36.55
C GLY A 55 -2.04 0.20 35.43
N MET A 56 -3.34 0.50 35.46
CA MET A 56 -4.26 0.20 34.36
C MET A 56 -4.46 1.42 33.45
N VAL A 57 -4.96 1.16 32.25
CA VAL A 57 -5.29 2.18 31.25
C VAL A 57 -6.80 2.13 30.97
N GLY A 58 -7.48 3.25 31.18
CA GLY A 58 -8.85 3.45 30.71
C GLY A 58 -8.83 3.82 29.23
N SER A 59 -9.50 3.02 28.38
CA SER A 59 -9.48 3.19 26.93
C SER A 59 -10.75 3.86 26.40
N PHE A 60 -10.57 4.91 25.59
CA PHE A 60 -11.63 5.70 24.99
C PHE A 60 -11.41 5.91 23.50
N ILE A 61 -12.49 6.17 22.77
CA ILE A 61 -12.48 6.65 21.39
C ILE A 61 -13.02 8.07 21.41
N ALA A 62 -12.22 9.00 20.89
CA ALA A 62 -12.68 10.33 20.53
C ALA A 62 -12.87 10.42 19.01
N SER A 63 -14.02 10.90 18.55
CA SER A 63 -14.37 10.97 17.13
C SER A 63 -14.96 12.33 16.78
N GLY A 64 -14.62 12.86 15.61
CA GLY A 64 -15.18 14.10 15.08
C GLY A 64 -14.46 14.50 13.81
N TYR A 65 -14.69 15.74 13.38
CA TYR A 65 -14.12 16.29 12.17
C TYR A 65 -13.17 17.44 12.53
N THR A 66 -12.03 17.48 11.84
CA THR A 66 -11.06 18.57 11.93
C THR A 66 -10.59 18.93 10.53
N ALA A 67 -10.04 20.13 10.37
CA ALA A 67 -9.39 20.49 9.12
C ALA A 67 -8.18 19.57 8.91
N ALA A 68 -8.04 18.99 7.71
CA ALA A 68 -6.86 18.24 7.35
C ALA A 68 -5.66 19.20 7.31
N PRO A 69 -4.54 18.90 7.99
CA PRO A 69 -3.34 19.71 7.85
C PRO A 69 -2.90 19.74 6.39
N GLU A 70 -2.54 20.92 5.90
CA GLU A 70 -2.09 21.09 4.52
C GLU A 70 -0.58 20.90 4.42
N LEU A 71 -0.18 20.23 3.34
CA LEU A 71 1.20 20.03 2.92
C LEU A 71 1.31 20.50 1.48
N GLU A 72 2.27 21.35 1.18
CA GLU A 72 2.59 21.67 -0.21
C GLU A 72 3.51 20.58 -0.77
N ALA A 73 3.11 19.98 -1.88
CA ALA A 73 3.91 18.96 -2.54
C ALA A 73 3.68 18.95 -4.05
N SER A 74 4.71 18.52 -4.78
CA SER A 74 4.61 18.19 -6.19
C SER A 74 5.37 16.88 -6.45
N ALA A 75 4.78 16.02 -7.28
CA ALA A 75 5.40 14.80 -7.74
C ALA A 75 5.13 14.63 -9.24
N THR A 76 6.14 14.25 -10.01
CA THR A 76 6.02 14.08 -11.46
C THR A 76 6.71 12.80 -11.88
N TRP A 77 5.95 11.91 -12.52
CA TRP A 77 6.47 10.76 -13.24
C TRP A 77 7.05 11.22 -14.58
N HIS A 78 8.35 11.00 -14.76
CA HIS A 78 9.04 11.16 -16.03
C HIS A 78 9.16 9.80 -16.72
N LEU A 79 8.42 9.66 -17.81
CA LEU A 79 8.40 8.47 -18.65
C LEU A 79 9.26 8.69 -19.90
N SER A 80 9.98 7.65 -20.31
CA SER A 80 10.87 7.66 -21.48
C SER A 80 11.04 6.23 -22.01
N ASP A 81 12.05 6.01 -22.85
CA ASP A 81 12.53 4.68 -23.26
C ASP A 81 13.43 4.00 -22.20
N LYS A 82 13.57 4.63 -21.02
CA LYS A 82 14.34 4.13 -19.87
C LYS A 82 13.43 3.92 -18.67
N ALA A 83 14.01 3.36 -17.61
CA ALA A 83 13.38 3.24 -16.30
C ALA A 83 12.66 4.53 -15.88
N PRO A 84 11.37 4.47 -15.49
CA PRO A 84 10.63 5.63 -15.03
C PRO A 84 11.31 6.29 -13.85
N ARG A 85 11.19 7.62 -13.80
CA ARG A 85 11.70 8.42 -12.69
C ARG A 85 10.57 9.20 -12.05
N LEU A 86 10.57 9.32 -10.74
CA LEU A 86 9.69 10.20 -9.99
C LEU A 86 10.52 11.33 -9.39
N LEU A 87 10.20 12.56 -9.78
CA LEU A 87 10.84 13.77 -9.31
C LEU A 87 9.83 14.61 -8.54
N GLY A 88 10.27 15.33 -7.52
CA GLY A 88 9.36 16.21 -6.80
C GLY A 88 9.94 16.86 -5.57
N SER A 89 9.08 17.55 -4.83
CA SER A 89 9.42 18.16 -3.55
C SER A 89 8.23 18.23 -2.63
N ILE A 90 8.51 18.24 -1.33
CA ILE A 90 7.56 18.42 -0.25
C ILE A 90 8.01 19.60 0.60
N THR A 91 7.10 20.51 0.91
CA THR A 91 7.27 21.59 1.88
C THR A 91 6.31 21.37 3.05
N ASN A 92 6.85 21.31 4.26
CA ASN A 92 6.04 21.10 5.46
C ASN A 92 5.31 22.37 5.91
N THR A 93 4.14 22.63 5.34
CA THR A 93 3.26 23.76 5.68
C THR A 93 2.28 23.46 6.82
N THR A 94 2.41 22.30 7.48
CA THR A 94 1.44 21.85 8.51
C THR A 94 1.51 22.66 9.81
N GLY A 95 2.57 23.46 10.00
CA GLY A 95 2.83 24.23 11.21
C GLY A 95 3.43 23.43 12.38
N PHE A 96 3.64 22.12 12.22
CA PHE A 96 4.29 21.26 13.22
C PHE A 96 5.36 20.36 12.58
N ARG A 97 6.23 19.81 13.43
CA ARG A 97 7.33 18.94 12.99
C ARG A 97 6.81 17.58 12.51
N LEU A 98 7.18 17.19 11.29
CA LEU A 98 6.95 15.84 10.75
C LEU A 98 8.23 15.02 10.91
N GLN A 99 8.21 14.04 11.81
CA GLN A 99 9.35 13.21 12.16
C GLN A 99 9.39 11.94 11.29
N GLU A 100 10.61 11.55 10.92
CA GLU A 100 10.88 10.26 10.25
C GLU A 100 9.99 10.06 9.02
N ALA A 101 9.87 11.14 8.24
CA ALA A 101 9.08 11.16 7.03
C ALA A 101 9.67 10.19 6.00
N VAL A 102 8.80 9.33 5.47
CA VAL A 102 9.12 8.34 4.44
C VAL A 102 8.15 8.54 3.29
N LEU A 103 8.71 8.76 2.10
CA LEU A 103 7.97 8.74 0.86
C LEU A 103 7.82 7.28 0.42
N LEU A 104 6.58 6.84 0.22
CA LEU A 104 6.25 5.53 -0.34
C LEU A 104 5.71 5.71 -1.75
N VAL A 105 6.30 4.95 -2.66
CA VAL A 105 5.83 4.80 -4.03
C VAL A 105 5.76 3.32 -4.34
N LYS A 106 5.25 2.95 -5.51
CA LYS A 106 5.24 1.54 -5.90
C LYS A 106 6.66 0.97 -5.90
N GLY A 107 6.89 -0.07 -5.11
CA GLY A 107 8.14 -0.85 -5.10
C GLY A 107 9.37 -0.14 -4.53
N GLU A 108 9.21 1.05 -3.95
CA GLU A 108 10.33 1.81 -3.37
C GLU A 108 9.85 2.67 -2.19
N ALA A 109 10.70 2.78 -1.17
CA ALA A 109 10.52 3.68 -0.05
C ALA A 109 11.75 4.59 0.12
N ARG A 110 11.55 5.91 0.17
CA ARG A 110 12.61 6.90 0.35
C ARG A 110 12.44 7.64 1.66
N GLU A 111 13.45 7.56 2.53
CA GLU A 111 13.50 8.39 3.72
C GLU A 111 13.79 9.84 3.37
N LEU A 112 12.99 10.75 3.92
CA LEU A 112 13.18 12.20 3.87
C LEU A 112 13.66 12.77 5.22
N GLY A 113 13.61 11.96 6.28
CA GLY A 113 14.04 12.31 7.63
C GLY A 113 13.02 13.20 8.34
N THR A 114 13.47 14.08 9.23
CA THR A 114 12.57 15.05 9.87
C THR A 114 12.40 16.28 8.97
N LEU A 115 11.15 16.71 8.80
CA LEU A 115 10.76 17.97 8.18
C LEU A 115 10.31 18.93 9.29
N GLU A 116 11.10 19.97 9.56
CA GLU A 116 10.67 21.09 10.39
C GLU A 116 9.57 21.90 9.67
N PRO A 117 8.76 22.71 10.37
CA PRO A 117 7.84 23.65 9.72
C PRO A 117 8.56 24.50 8.66
N ASP A 118 7.90 24.71 7.52
CA ASP A 118 8.37 25.43 6.34
C ASP A 118 9.61 24.84 5.65
N GLN A 119 10.06 23.65 6.07
CA GLN A 119 11.18 22.97 5.43
C GLN A 119 10.75 22.27 4.16
N THR A 120 11.52 22.50 3.08
CA THR A 120 11.38 21.77 1.82
C THR A 120 12.41 20.64 1.70
N ARG A 121 11.98 19.48 1.18
CA ARG A 121 12.85 18.38 0.73
C ARG A 121 12.45 17.95 -0.68
N SER A 122 13.44 17.84 -1.55
CA SER A 122 13.28 17.26 -2.88
C SER A 122 13.58 15.77 -2.87
N PHE A 123 13.01 15.04 -3.82
CA PHE A 123 13.28 13.63 -4.05
C PHE A 123 13.43 13.32 -5.54
N ASP A 124 14.22 12.28 -5.80
CA ASP A 124 14.46 11.70 -7.11
C ASP A 124 14.58 10.19 -6.92
N ILE A 125 13.62 9.47 -7.50
CA ILE A 125 13.48 8.03 -7.40
C ILE A 125 13.47 7.47 -8.81
N THR A 126 14.39 6.57 -9.12
CA THR A 126 14.34 5.78 -10.35
C THR A 126 13.75 4.42 -10.02
N LEU A 127 12.66 4.04 -10.67
CA LEU A 127 12.09 2.71 -10.49
C LEU A 127 12.97 1.66 -11.17
N GLY A 128 13.45 0.69 -10.40
CA GLY A 128 14.09 -0.51 -10.96
C GLY A 128 13.14 -1.36 -11.82
N PRO A 129 13.63 -2.40 -12.51
CA PRO A 129 12.78 -3.34 -13.23
C PRO A 129 11.86 -4.08 -12.23
N GLN A 130 10.59 -3.69 -12.15
CA GLN A 130 9.68 -4.18 -11.10
C GLN A 130 8.87 -5.42 -11.48
N ASP A 131 8.31 -6.02 -10.44
CA ASP A 131 7.13 -6.88 -10.47
C ASP A 131 5.92 -6.19 -11.11
N PRO A 132 4.94 -6.96 -11.64
CA PRO A 132 3.79 -6.39 -12.32
C PRO A 132 3.00 -5.42 -11.43
N GLY A 133 2.13 -4.66 -12.08
CA GLY A 133 1.09 -3.84 -11.50
C GLY A 133 0.40 -4.38 -10.25
N PRO A 134 -0.21 -3.53 -9.39
CA PRO A 134 -1.16 -4.04 -8.41
C PRO A 134 -2.33 -4.74 -9.10
N LEU A 135 -3.02 -5.60 -8.35
CA LEU A 135 -4.32 -6.12 -8.73
C LEU A 135 -5.30 -4.95 -8.97
N SER A 136 -6.05 -4.98 -10.08
CA SER A 136 -7.06 -3.99 -10.40
C SER A 136 -8.12 -3.93 -9.30
N LEU A 137 -8.50 -2.71 -8.90
CA LEU A 137 -9.53 -2.46 -7.89
C LEU A 137 -10.84 -3.22 -8.20
N GLY A 138 -11.47 -3.79 -7.17
CA GLY A 138 -12.71 -4.55 -7.29
C GLY A 138 -12.55 -6.02 -7.70
N SER A 139 -11.33 -6.48 -7.99
CA SER A 139 -11.06 -7.90 -8.24
C SER A 139 -11.24 -8.73 -6.97
N SER A 140 -11.76 -9.97 -7.11
CA SER A 140 -11.87 -10.92 -6.00
C SER A 140 -10.50 -11.15 -5.37
N SER A 141 -10.42 -10.99 -4.05
CA SER A 141 -9.16 -11.00 -3.31
C SER A 141 -8.40 -12.30 -3.52
N TYR A 142 -7.13 -12.20 -3.94
CA TYR A 142 -6.16 -13.27 -3.82
C TYR A 142 -5.94 -13.58 -2.32
N ARG A 143 -6.37 -14.76 -1.85
CA ARG A 143 -6.31 -15.16 -0.42
C ARG A 143 -4.97 -15.81 -0.01
N TYR A 144 -4.07 -16.09 -0.96
CA TYR A 144 -2.91 -16.95 -0.71
C TYR A 144 -1.55 -16.31 -1.07
N ALA A 145 -1.10 -15.33 -0.27
CA ALA A 145 0.30 -14.88 -0.32
C ALA A 145 1.14 -15.19 0.94
N PRO A 146 1.02 -16.34 1.67
CA PRO A 146 1.81 -16.48 2.90
C PRO A 146 3.33 -16.51 2.64
N ASN A 147 3.75 -16.96 1.44
CA ASN A 147 5.15 -17.27 1.16
C ASN A 147 5.61 -16.82 -0.23
N ALA A 148 5.05 -15.75 -0.80
CA ALA A 148 5.61 -15.17 -2.02
C ALA A 148 6.96 -14.53 -1.66
N TYR A 149 8.01 -15.35 -1.60
CA TYR A 149 9.38 -14.89 -1.74
C TYR A 149 9.42 -14.17 -3.09
N SER A 150 9.33 -12.85 -3.09
CA SER A 150 9.69 -12.10 -4.29
C SER A 150 11.09 -12.54 -4.68
N THR A 151 11.33 -12.82 -5.95
CA THR A 151 12.66 -13.09 -6.49
C THR A 151 13.64 -11.92 -6.26
N TRP A 152 13.13 -10.75 -5.86
CA TRP A 152 13.89 -9.52 -5.62
C TRP A 152 14.08 -9.12 -4.14
N GLY A 153 13.83 -10.03 -3.20
CA GLY A 153 14.30 -9.86 -1.82
C GLY A 153 13.50 -8.93 -0.90
N TYR A 154 12.18 -8.77 -1.08
CA TYR A 154 11.26 -8.12 -0.12
C TYR A 154 11.11 -8.88 1.22
N SER A 155 12.12 -9.65 1.63
CA SER A 155 12.23 -10.18 3.00
C SER A 155 12.73 -9.07 3.91
N ALA A 156 11.88 -8.06 4.16
CA ALA A 156 12.13 -7.16 5.25
C ALA A 156 11.91 -7.93 6.55
N TYR A 157 12.98 -8.12 7.32
CA TYR A 157 12.92 -8.72 8.65
C TYR A 157 11.94 -7.93 9.52
N ILE A 158 10.77 -8.50 9.81
CA ILE A 158 9.86 -7.92 10.78
C ILE A 158 10.33 -8.33 12.17
N PRO A 159 10.56 -7.38 13.08
CA PRO A 159 10.97 -7.71 14.43
C PRO A 159 9.79 -8.27 15.24
N GLY A 160 9.76 -9.61 15.36
CA GLY A 160 9.24 -10.32 16.54
C GLY A 160 7.77 -10.76 16.51
N GLY A 161 7.52 -12.02 16.87
CA GLY A 161 6.20 -12.67 16.97
C GLY A 161 5.30 -12.21 18.12
N CYS A 162 5.40 -10.94 18.55
CA CYS A 162 4.58 -10.36 19.63
C CYS A 162 3.59 -9.29 19.13
N PHE A 163 3.40 -9.19 17.82
CA PHE A 163 2.27 -8.51 17.21
C PHE A 163 1.85 -9.27 15.95
N ASN A 164 0.57 -9.20 15.62
CA ASN A 164 0.01 -9.79 14.41
C ASN A 164 -0.24 -8.66 13.40
N TYR A 165 0.20 -8.83 12.17
CA TYR A 165 -0.16 -7.99 11.03
C TYR A 165 -0.89 -8.87 10.01
N GLN A 166 -1.60 -8.23 9.08
CA GLN A 166 -2.29 -8.94 8.00
C GLN A 166 -1.63 -8.61 6.67
N GLY A 167 -1.56 -9.60 5.78
CA GLY A 167 -1.02 -9.41 4.43
C GLY A 167 0.50 -9.56 4.34
N VAL A 168 1.07 -8.98 3.29
CA VAL A 168 2.50 -8.95 2.99
C VAL A 168 3.15 -7.82 3.81
N PRO A 169 4.32 -8.02 4.42
CA PRO A 169 4.95 -6.98 5.23
C PRO A 169 5.77 -6.01 4.38
N LEU A 170 5.13 -5.11 3.64
CA LEU A 170 5.83 -4.11 2.81
C LEU A 170 5.83 -2.75 3.48
N THR A 171 4.66 -2.14 3.62
CA THR A 171 4.52 -0.77 4.14
C THR A 171 5.02 -0.64 5.57
N ILE A 172 4.74 -1.63 6.42
CA ILE A 172 5.13 -1.59 7.84
C ILE A 172 6.67 -1.46 7.99
N PRO A 173 7.49 -2.37 7.45
CA PRO A 173 8.95 -2.23 7.57
C PRO A 173 9.51 -1.03 6.82
N ASP A 174 8.88 -0.57 5.72
CA ASP A 174 9.31 0.63 4.98
C ASP A 174 9.17 1.90 5.84
N VAL A 175 8.00 2.10 6.44
CA VAL A 175 7.71 3.24 7.33
C VAL A 175 8.50 3.13 8.63
N MET A 176 8.64 1.92 9.17
CA MET A 176 9.40 1.69 10.40
C MET A 176 10.91 1.59 10.19
N ARG A 177 11.38 1.61 8.94
CA ARG A 177 12.81 1.55 8.55
C ARG A 177 13.55 0.36 9.18
N GLY A 178 12.86 -0.78 9.35
CA GLY A 178 13.41 -1.97 10.00
C GLY A 178 13.84 -1.78 11.47
N LYS A 179 13.41 -0.69 12.14
CA LYS A 179 13.71 -0.46 13.55
C LYS A 179 13.23 -1.63 14.41
N ARG A 180 14.09 -2.07 15.32
CA ARG A 180 13.84 -3.22 16.19
C ARG A 180 13.32 -2.79 17.56
N PHE A 181 12.47 -3.62 18.15
CA PHE A 181 12.00 -3.46 19.53
C PHE A 181 11.97 -4.81 20.24
N SER A 182 11.97 -4.79 21.58
CA SER A 182 11.86 -5.98 22.40
C SER A 182 10.39 -6.37 22.60
N CYS A 183 10.11 -7.68 22.53
CA CYS A 183 8.80 -8.24 22.89
C CYS A 183 8.60 -8.36 24.42
N SER A 184 9.61 -8.00 25.22
CA SER A 184 9.51 -8.04 26.69
C SER A 184 8.35 -7.18 27.21
N SER A 185 7.71 -7.64 28.28
CA SER A 185 6.70 -6.89 29.04
C SER A 185 7.29 -5.94 30.07
N GLY A 186 8.59 -6.01 30.36
CA GLY A 186 9.29 -5.13 31.31
C GLY A 186 10.74 -4.83 30.89
N ASN A 187 11.35 -3.82 31.54
CA ASN A 187 12.72 -3.34 31.26
C ASN A 187 12.94 -2.92 29.79
N VAL A 188 11.95 -2.24 29.21
CA VAL A 188 11.99 -1.73 27.83
C VAL A 188 12.17 -0.21 27.87
N SER A 189 13.17 0.31 27.16
CA SER A 189 13.41 1.75 27.06
C SER A 189 12.23 2.49 26.40
N ASP A 190 12.05 3.77 26.73
CA ASP A 190 10.98 4.63 26.17
C ASP A 190 11.01 4.62 24.63
N THR A 191 12.21 4.66 24.02
CA THR A 191 12.39 4.55 22.57
C THR A 191 11.83 3.24 22.01
N GLN A 192 12.08 2.11 22.68
CA GLN A 192 11.55 0.82 22.24
C GLN A 192 10.04 0.72 22.46
N GLN A 193 9.49 1.36 23.49
CA GLN A 193 8.05 1.45 23.69
C GLN A 193 7.39 2.26 22.57
N GLU A 194 7.98 3.39 22.18
CA GLU A 194 7.50 4.20 21.06
C GLU A 194 7.53 3.44 19.73
N ILE A 195 8.64 2.76 19.42
CA ILE A 195 8.75 1.90 18.23
C ILE A 195 7.62 0.86 18.24
N ARG A 196 7.38 0.19 19.38
CA ARG A 196 6.32 -0.82 19.53
C ARG A 196 4.93 -0.21 19.31
N ARG A 197 4.65 1.00 19.81
CA ARG A 197 3.39 1.71 19.58
C ARG A 197 3.17 1.98 18.09
N ARG A 198 4.19 2.51 17.40
CA ARG A 198 4.15 2.79 15.96
C ARG A 198 3.91 1.55 15.11
N TYR A 199 4.59 0.43 15.41
CA TYR A 199 4.33 -0.85 14.73
C TYR A 199 2.87 -1.32 14.90
N LYS A 200 2.32 -1.26 16.11
CA LYS A 200 0.94 -1.66 16.38
C LYS A 200 -0.08 -0.77 15.67
N LEU A 201 0.15 0.54 15.66
CA LEU A 201 -0.71 1.49 14.97
C LEU A 201 -0.71 1.24 13.46
N LEU A 202 0.46 1.06 12.85
CA LEU A 202 0.56 0.72 11.43
C LEU A 202 -0.09 -0.63 11.11
N ALA A 203 0.17 -1.66 11.91
CA ALA A 203 -0.39 -3.00 11.69
C ALA A 203 -1.92 -3.05 11.80
N ALA A 204 -2.53 -2.12 12.54
CA ALA A 204 -3.99 -2.00 12.65
C ALA A 204 -4.62 -1.29 11.44
N LEU A 205 -3.85 -0.51 10.68
CA LEU A 205 -4.34 0.31 9.57
C LEU A 205 -3.98 -0.25 8.21
N ILE A 206 -2.79 -0.82 8.07
CA ILE A 206 -2.23 -1.21 6.78
C ILE A 206 -2.32 -2.72 6.58
N VAL A 207 -2.90 -3.10 5.44
CA VAL A 207 -3.00 -4.49 4.98
C VAL A 207 -2.56 -4.55 3.53
N ASP A 208 -1.28 -4.83 3.29
CA ASP A 208 -0.76 -5.01 1.93
C ASP A 208 -1.19 -6.39 1.42
N ARG A 209 -2.06 -6.45 0.40
CA ARG A 209 -2.58 -7.72 -0.10
C ARG A 209 -1.73 -8.34 -1.21
N GLU A 210 -0.78 -7.60 -1.76
CA GLU A 210 0.01 -7.99 -2.91
C GLU A 210 1.38 -7.28 -2.91
N LEU A 211 2.31 -7.77 -3.74
CA LEU A 211 3.74 -7.40 -3.71
C LEU A 211 4.04 -5.93 -4.06
N SER A 212 3.13 -5.23 -4.72
CA SER A 212 3.28 -3.80 -5.03
C SER A 212 2.73 -2.87 -3.93
N GLY A 213 2.12 -3.42 -2.89
CA GLY A 213 1.54 -2.70 -1.75
C GLY A 213 0.28 -1.89 -2.07
N GLY A 214 -0.35 -2.11 -3.22
CA GLY A 214 -1.62 -1.50 -3.63
C GLY A 214 -1.56 -0.02 -3.99
N ARG A 215 -0.36 0.54 -4.14
CA ARG A 215 -0.14 2.01 -4.24
C ARG A 215 -0.40 2.60 -5.62
N GLY A 216 -0.55 1.77 -6.65
CA GLY A 216 -0.75 2.27 -8.03
C GLY A 216 0.38 3.19 -8.48
N ALA A 217 0.02 4.30 -9.12
CA ALA A 217 0.93 5.39 -9.48
C ALA A 217 1.03 6.47 -8.39
N GLY A 218 0.32 6.27 -7.27
CA GLY A 218 0.24 7.21 -6.16
C GLY A 218 1.57 7.36 -5.42
N VAL A 219 1.72 8.53 -4.80
CA VAL A 219 2.90 8.91 -4.04
C VAL A 219 2.42 9.33 -2.66
N TYR A 220 2.86 8.61 -1.63
CA TYR A 220 2.36 8.81 -0.27
C TYR A 220 3.47 9.24 0.68
N LEU A 221 3.26 10.29 1.46
CA LEU A 221 4.16 10.66 2.56
C LEU A 221 3.61 10.12 3.87
N PHE A 222 4.37 9.24 4.51
CA PHE A 222 4.13 8.79 5.87
C PHE A 222 5.03 9.56 6.81
N ALA A 223 4.48 10.16 7.86
CA ALA A 223 5.27 10.86 8.87
C ALA A 223 4.65 10.76 10.25
N TRP A 224 5.49 10.80 11.28
CA TRP A 224 5.07 10.79 12.67
C TRP A 224 5.07 12.20 13.24
N ALA A 225 4.10 12.52 14.09
CA ALA A 225 4.13 13.73 14.89
C ALA A 225 3.67 13.46 16.32
N ASN A 226 4.09 14.31 17.24
CA ASN A 226 3.71 14.25 18.65
C ASN A 226 2.59 15.26 18.98
N THR A 227 1.78 15.59 17.97
CA THR A 227 0.67 16.54 18.10
C THR A 227 -0.63 15.77 17.87
N PRO A 228 -1.55 15.72 18.84
CA PRO A 228 -2.82 15.03 18.69
C PRO A 228 -3.76 15.83 17.77
N LEU A 229 -4.48 15.14 16.89
CA LEU A 229 -5.53 15.75 16.05
C LEU A 229 -6.80 16.09 16.84
N ILE A 230 -7.11 15.27 17.85
CA ILE A 230 -8.29 15.46 18.70
C ILE A 230 -7.80 15.65 20.13
N PRO A 231 -7.84 16.88 20.67
CA PRO A 231 -7.51 17.15 22.06
C PRO A 231 -8.50 16.46 22.99
N VAL A 232 -7.96 15.65 23.90
CA VAL A 232 -8.71 15.00 24.99
C VAL A 232 -7.96 15.28 26.29
N GLY A 233 -8.71 15.73 27.29
CA GLY A 233 -8.16 16.13 28.57
C GLY A 233 -8.77 15.37 29.73
N VAL A 234 -8.14 15.53 30.90
CA VAL A 234 -8.64 15.07 32.18
C VAL A 234 -9.01 16.30 33.02
N ASP A 235 -10.29 16.44 33.37
CA ASP A 235 -10.78 17.59 34.10
C ASP A 235 -10.35 17.56 35.58
N GLY A 236 -9.99 18.73 36.11
CA GLY A 236 -9.70 18.91 37.54
C GLY A 236 -8.46 18.17 38.06
N LYS A 237 -7.61 17.63 37.18
CA LYS A 237 -6.35 16.95 37.51
C LYS A 237 -5.21 17.46 36.64
N ASN A 238 -4.00 17.44 37.19
CA ASN A 238 -2.79 17.61 36.38
C ASN A 238 -2.50 16.29 35.64
N TYR A 239 -2.13 16.39 34.36
CA TYR A 239 -1.76 15.26 33.53
C TYR A 239 -0.66 15.67 32.55
N SER A 240 0.02 14.67 31.98
CA SER A 240 0.92 14.81 30.84
C SER A 240 0.37 13.98 29.69
N THR A 241 0.60 14.42 28.45
CA THR A 241 0.20 13.68 27.26
C THR A 241 1.41 12.99 26.62
N GLU A 242 1.20 11.77 26.15
CA GLU A 242 2.10 11.08 25.24
C GLU A 242 1.35 10.84 23.95
N ASP A 243 1.63 11.66 22.95
CA ASP A 243 0.91 11.66 21.69
C ASP A 243 1.78 11.07 20.57
N THR A 244 1.18 10.15 19.80
CA THR A 244 1.77 9.62 18.56
C THR A 244 0.69 9.66 17.49
N THR A 245 0.86 10.55 16.52
CA THR A 245 -0.03 10.67 15.36
C THR A 245 0.72 10.23 14.12
N LEU A 246 0.10 9.32 13.35
CA LEU A 246 0.55 8.98 12.01
C LEU A 246 -0.19 9.87 11.00
N TYR A 247 0.57 10.62 10.21
CA TYR A 247 0.07 11.32 9.04
C TYR A 247 0.39 10.54 7.78
N ILE A 248 -0.61 10.41 6.91
CA ILE A 248 -0.49 9.81 5.58
C ILE A 248 -1.04 10.84 4.60
N PHE A 249 -0.16 11.46 3.82
CA PHE A 249 -0.54 12.41 2.78
C PHE A 249 -0.49 11.70 1.43
N ASP A 250 -1.56 11.85 0.64
CA ASP A 250 -1.56 11.52 -0.79
C ASP A 250 -1.12 12.75 -1.57
N LEU A 251 -0.05 12.62 -2.34
CA LEU A 251 0.56 13.74 -3.05
C LEU A 251 -0.04 13.86 -4.46
N PRO A 252 -0.24 15.09 -4.97
CA PRO A 252 -0.63 15.26 -6.36
C PRO A 252 0.49 14.77 -7.28
N VAL A 253 0.10 13.97 -8.28
CA VAL A 253 1.01 13.35 -9.24
C VAL A 253 0.69 13.82 -10.65
N ASP A 254 1.70 14.36 -11.32
CA ASP A 254 1.69 14.63 -12.76
C ASP A 254 2.46 13.52 -13.51
N VAL A 255 2.16 13.36 -14.80
CA VAL A 255 2.92 12.49 -15.72
C VAL A 255 3.44 13.33 -16.87
N ARG A 256 4.73 13.21 -17.17
CA ARG A 256 5.41 13.95 -18.24
C ARG A 256 6.36 13.03 -19.00
N SER A 257 6.69 13.46 -20.22
CA SER A 257 7.77 12.88 -20.99
C SER A 257 8.57 13.95 -21.73
N ASP A 258 9.86 13.70 -21.86
CA ASP A 258 10.76 14.48 -22.70
C ASP A 258 10.87 13.88 -24.12
N THR A 259 10.16 12.78 -24.39
CA THR A 259 10.21 12.02 -25.64
C THR A 259 8.83 11.83 -26.24
N ALA A 260 8.73 11.83 -27.57
CA ALA A 260 7.45 11.64 -28.26
C ALA A 260 6.83 10.25 -28.04
N VAL A 261 7.66 9.24 -27.78
CA VAL A 261 7.24 7.86 -27.53
C VAL A 261 7.84 7.41 -26.21
N VAL A 262 6.99 6.92 -25.31
CA VAL A 262 7.33 6.45 -23.97
C VAL A 262 7.12 4.96 -23.83
N GLU A 263 7.81 4.37 -22.85
CA GLU A 263 7.52 3.05 -22.33
C GLU A 263 6.74 3.15 -21.01
N ILE A 264 5.61 2.44 -20.93
CA ILE A 264 4.93 2.12 -19.67
C ILE A 264 5.41 0.72 -19.27
N PRO A 265 6.34 0.59 -18.32
CA PRO A 265 6.81 -0.72 -17.91
C PRO A 265 5.69 -1.47 -17.15
N PRO A 266 5.79 -2.80 -17.02
CA PRO A 266 4.78 -3.59 -16.31
C PRO A 266 4.54 -3.17 -14.85
N ALA A 267 5.47 -2.42 -14.25
CA ALA A 267 5.31 -1.82 -12.95
C ALA A 267 4.12 -0.84 -12.89
N LEU A 268 3.93 -0.08 -13.95
CA LEU A 268 2.96 1.02 -14.07
C LEU A 268 1.67 0.58 -14.77
N THR A 269 1.38 -0.72 -14.71
CA THR A 269 0.12 -1.31 -15.15
C THR A 269 -0.69 -1.77 -13.93
N THR A 270 -1.89 -2.27 -14.14
CA THR A 270 -2.63 -3.11 -13.20
C THR A 270 -2.91 -4.46 -13.86
N TRP A 271 -3.37 -5.45 -13.10
CA TRP A 271 -3.81 -6.72 -13.66
C TRP A 271 -5.05 -7.28 -12.97
N ALA A 272 -5.82 -8.10 -13.66
CA ALA A 272 -6.91 -8.88 -13.09
C ALA A 272 -6.99 -10.26 -13.76
N VAL A 273 -7.59 -11.24 -13.09
CA VAL A 273 -7.98 -12.49 -13.76
C VAL A 273 -9.17 -12.19 -14.68
N THR A 274 -9.07 -12.60 -15.95
CA THR A 274 -10.14 -12.49 -16.96
C THR A 274 -10.66 -13.89 -17.34
N ALA A 275 -11.59 -13.99 -18.30
CA ALA A 275 -12.19 -15.25 -18.76
C ALA A 275 -12.76 -16.12 -17.61
N LYS A 276 -13.40 -15.47 -16.63
CA LYS A 276 -13.90 -16.12 -15.40
C LYS A 276 -15.05 -17.10 -15.63
N ASP A 277 -15.74 -16.96 -16.76
CA ASP A 277 -16.84 -17.85 -17.16
C ASP A 277 -16.34 -19.17 -17.77
N ASP A 278 -15.05 -19.26 -18.12
CA ASP A 278 -14.44 -20.48 -18.63
C ASP A 278 -14.00 -21.38 -17.44
N PRO A 279 -14.54 -22.61 -17.32
CA PRO A 279 -14.21 -23.51 -16.22
C PRO A 279 -12.75 -23.97 -16.20
N ALA A 280 -12.00 -23.81 -17.30
CA ALA A 280 -10.57 -24.10 -17.34
C ALA A 280 -9.73 -22.97 -16.70
N THR A 281 -10.30 -21.77 -16.51
CA THR A 281 -9.56 -20.62 -15.97
C THR A 281 -9.34 -20.76 -14.47
N LEU A 282 -8.07 -20.69 -14.06
CA LEU A 282 -7.71 -20.58 -12.65
C LEU A 282 -8.07 -19.19 -12.12
N LEU A 283 -8.86 -19.13 -11.04
CA LEU A 283 -9.35 -17.87 -10.47
C LEU A 283 -8.51 -17.32 -9.31
N GLU A 284 -7.80 -18.20 -8.60
CA GLU A 284 -7.00 -17.85 -7.41
C GLU A 284 -5.49 -17.85 -7.72
N ILE A 285 -5.12 -17.16 -8.81
CA ILE A 285 -3.72 -17.06 -9.27
C ILE A 285 -3.28 -15.60 -9.42
N SER A 286 -1.97 -15.40 -9.50
CA SER A 286 -1.37 -14.11 -9.85
C SER A 286 -0.51 -14.27 -11.11
N PRO A 287 -0.18 -13.18 -11.83
CA PRO A 287 0.75 -13.23 -12.95
C PRO A 287 2.17 -13.65 -12.58
N ASN A 288 2.47 -13.78 -11.27
CA ASN A 288 3.72 -14.32 -10.77
C ASN A 288 3.48 -15.70 -10.14
N SER A 289 4.35 -16.65 -10.45
CA SER A 289 4.43 -17.98 -9.85
C SER A 289 3.10 -18.74 -9.80
N PHE A 290 2.75 -19.41 -10.90
CA PHE A 290 1.60 -20.32 -10.96
C PHE A 290 1.94 -21.59 -11.74
N GLN A 291 1.14 -22.63 -11.54
CA GLN A 291 1.27 -23.91 -12.24
C GLN A 291 0.06 -24.15 -13.11
N LEU A 292 0.30 -24.76 -14.27
CA LEU A 292 -0.74 -25.17 -15.20
C LEU A 292 -0.66 -26.67 -15.47
N THR A 293 -1.81 -27.22 -15.83
CA THR A 293 -2.00 -28.55 -16.40
C THR A 293 -2.60 -28.40 -17.80
N ASP A 294 -2.66 -29.49 -18.58
CA ASP A 294 -3.36 -29.52 -19.88
C ASP A 294 -4.86 -29.19 -19.80
N ALA A 295 -5.47 -29.36 -18.63
CA ALA A 295 -6.88 -29.07 -18.39
C ALA A 295 -7.15 -27.62 -17.91
N THR A 296 -6.11 -26.82 -17.66
CA THR A 296 -6.25 -25.49 -17.04
C THR A 296 -5.55 -24.40 -17.85
N GLN A 297 -6.02 -23.17 -17.67
CA GLN A 297 -5.43 -21.97 -18.26
C GLN A 297 -5.29 -20.86 -17.23
N ALA A 298 -4.32 -19.98 -17.45
CA ALA A 298 -4.23 -18.70 -16.75
C ALA A 298 -4.59 -17.60 -17.73
N ALA A 299 -5.61 -16.81 -17.43
CA ALA A 299 -6.03 -15.69 -18.25
C ALA A 299 -6.00 -14.40 -17.42
N PHE A 300 -5.21 -13.43 -17.89
CA PHE A 300 -5.05 -12.14 -17.23
C PHE A 300 -5.41 -11.00 -18.17
N GLU A 301 -6.00 -9.97 -17.60
CA GLU A 301 -6.08 -8.64 -18.18
C GLU A 301 -4.98 -7.79 -17.58
N PHE A 302 -4.24 -7.07 -18.42
CA PHE A 302 -3.31 -6.02 -18.00
C PHE A 302 -3.78 -4.69 -18.55
N ARG A 303 -3.57 -3.61 -17.81
CA ARG A 303 -3.96 -2.25 -18.24
C ARG A 303 -2.98 -1.21 -17.74
N PRO A 304 -2.58 -0.18 -18.50
CA PRO A 304 -1.86 0.95 -17.93
C PRO A 304 -2.66 1.57 -16.78
N MET A 305 -1.98 2.03 -15.74
CA MET A 305 -2.64 2.82 -14.69
C MET A 305 -3.33 4.05 -15.31
N PRO A 306 -4.43 4.56 -14.73
CA PRO A 306 -5.20 5.65 -15.33
C PRO A 306 -4.37 6.85 -15.79
N GLU A 307 -3.40 7.27 -14.98
CA GLU A 307 -2.49 8.39 -15.24
C GLU A 307 -1.43 8.08 -16.31
N MET A 308 -1.22 6.79 -16.61
CA MET A 308 -0.20 6.26 -17.52
C MET A 308 -0.78 5.83 -18.87
N ARG A 309 -2.06 6.10 -19.10
CA ARG A 309 -2.74 5.74 -20.35
C ARG A 309 -2.13 6.52 -21.50
N LEU A 310 -1.85 5.80 -22.57
CA LEU A 310 -1.33 6.37 -23.81
C LEU A 310 -2.49 6.99 -24.61
N GLU A 311 -2.21 7.85 -25.57
CA GLU A 311 -3.15 8.21 -26.63
C GLU A 311 -3.29 7.03 -27.61
N ALA A 312 -2.16 6.40 -27.97
CA ALA A 312 -2.11 5.27 -28.87
C ALA A 312 -1.03 4.26 -28.44
N VAL A 313 -1.36 2.97 -28.51
CA VAL A 313 -0.42 1.86 -28.27
C VAL A 313 0.24 1.46 -29.59
N GLU A 314 1.55 1.67 -29.70
CA GLU A 314 2.34 1.33 -30.88
C GLU A 314 2.85 -0.12 -30.78
N ASP A 315 3.51 -0.45 -29.66
CA ASP A 315 4.06 -1.78 -29.36
C ASP A 315 3.66 -2.27 -27.96
N LEU A 316 3.70 -3.59 -27.77
CA LEU A 316 3.66 -4.22 -26.44
C LEU A 316 4.96 -4.95 -26.17
N SER A 317 5.41 -4.94 -24.92
CA SER A 317 6.48 -5.81 -24.44
C SER A 317 5.88 -6.90 -23.56
N ILE A 318 6.12 -8.16 -23.91
CA ILE A 318 5.72 -9.31 -23.10
C ILE A 318 6.96 -9.84 -22.41
N ARG A 319 7.01 -9.75 -21.07
CA ARG A 319 8.04 -10.40 -20.27
C ARG A 319 7.50 -11.71 -19.74
N PHE A 320 8.13 -12.83 -20.09
CA PHE A 320 7.63 -14.15 -19.76
C PHE A 320 8.77 -15.09 -19.38
N GLN A 321 8.58 -15.82 -18.28
CA GLN A 321 9.48 -16.89 -17.88
C GLN A 321 8.66 -18.06 -17.36
N GLY A 322 8.94 -19.25 -17.89
CA GLY A 322 8.27 -20.47 -17.50
C GLY A 322 9.04 -21.72 -17.93
N ARG A 323 8.60 -22.87 -17.44
CA ARG A 323 9.19 -24.19 -17.71
C ARG A 323 8.12 -25.13 -18.20
N GLY A 324 8.47 -25.88 -19.24
CA GLY A 324 7.57 -26.81 -19.94
C GLY A 324 6.96 -26.22 -21.21
N PRO A 325 6.15 -27.01 -21.94
CA PRO A 325 5.58 -26.60 -23.22
C PRO A 325 4.38 -25.68 -23.01
N LEU A 326 4.70 -24.41 -22.78
CA LEU A 326 3.75 -23.34 -22.56
C LEU A 326 3.46 -22.58 -23.86
N GLN A 327 2.20 -22.20 -24.06
CA GLN A 327 1.77 -21.33 -25.15
C GLN A 327 1.18 -20.05 -24.59
N VAL A 328 1.65 -18.90 -25.08
CA VAL A 328 1.13 -17.57 -24.75
C VAL A 328 0.28 -17.07 -25.90
N GLU A 329 -0.89 -16.53 -25.59
CA GLU A 329 -1.83 -15.98 -26.56
C GLU A 329 -2.27 -14.58 -26.15
N LEU A 330 -2.54 -13.73 -27.13
CA LEU A 330 -3.16 -12.41 -26.94
C LEU A 330 -4.56 -12.38 -27.57
N TRP A 331 -5.49 -11.72 -26.89
CA TRP A 331 -6.80 -11.46 -27.47
C TRP A 331 -6.72 -10.38 -28.54
N ASN A 332 -7.12 -10.71 -29.77
CA ASN A 332 -7.24 -9.74 -30.85
C ASN A 332 -8.64 -9.11 -30.84
N TRP A 333 -8.73 -7.83 -30.49
CA TRP A 333 -9.99 -7.09 -30.38
C TRP A 333 -10.65 -6.82 -31.73
N GLU A 334 -9.88 -6.67 -32.81
CA GLU A 334 -10.44 -6.46 -34.15
C GLU A 334 -11.12 -7.72 -34.69
N ARG A 335 -10.58 -8.88 -34.34
CA ARG A 335 -11.03 -10.18 -34.90
C ARG A 335 -11.80 -11.04 -33.91
N ASN A 336 -11.84 -10.67 -32.63
CA ASN A 336 -12.49 -11.39 -31.54
C ASN A 336 -12.03 -12.85 -31.41
N PHE A 337 -10.72 -13.09 -31.42
CA PHE A 337 -10.16 -14.41 -31.12
C PHE A 337 -8.74 -14.32 -30.54
N TRP A 338 -8.33 -15.38 -29.84
CA TRP A 338 -7.00 -15.55 -29.27
C TRP A 338 -5.95 -15.87 -30.35
N VAL A 339 -4.89 -15.09 -30.41
CA VAL A 339 -3.78 -15.27 -31.37
C VAL A 339 -2.54 -15.77 -30.63
N PRO A 340 -1.92 -16.88 -31.05
CA PRO A 340 -0.68 -17.35 -30.44
C PRO A 340 0.46 -16.36 -30.69
N VAL A 341 1.27 -16.14 -29.65
CA VAL A 341 2.47 -15.32 -29.70
C VAL A 341 3.69 -16.21 -29.81
N GLN A 342 4.54 -15.92 -30.79
CA GLN A 342 5.88 -16.48 -30.86
C GLN A 342 6.78 -15.72 -29.89
N LEU A 343 7.08 -16.32 -28.73
CA LEU A 343 8.04 -15.76 -27.78
C LEU A 343 9.46 -15.80 -28.35
N ASP A 344 10.27 -14.81 -27.99
CA ASP A 344 11.69 -14.77 -28.31
C ASP A 344 12.43 -15.87 -27.53
N PRO A 345 13.09 -16.82 -28.20
CA PRO A 345 13.81 -17.91 -27.53
C PRO A 345 15.09 -17.47 -26.82
N ASN A 346 15.59 -16.26 -27.09
CA ASN A 346 16.87 -15.76 -26.57
C ASN A 346 16.71 -14.62 -25.54
N SER A 347 15.48 -14.25 -25.21
CA SER A 347 15.16 -13.10 -24.37
C SER A 347 13.98 -13.44 -23.46
N ASP A 348 13.98 -12.92 -22.23
CA ASP A 348 12.79 -12.96 -21.36
C ASP A 348 11.68 -12.01 -21.84
N THR A 349 12.00 -11.14 -22.82
CA THR A 349 11.15 -10.07 -23.31
C THR A 349 10.94 -10.21 -24.80
N THR A 350 9.67 -10.30 -25.22
CA THR A 350 9.23 -10.33 -26.62
C THR A 350 8.52 -9.03 -26.97
N ILE A 351 8.91 -8.37 -28.07
CA ILE A 351 8.24 -7.16 -28.56
C ILE A 351 7.20 -7.53 -29.62
N ILE A 352 5.97 -7.05 -29.43
CA ILE A 352 4.86 -7.23 -30.35
C ILE A 352 4.59 -5.89 -31.04
N SER A 353 4.93 -5.81 -32.33
CA SER A 353 4.66 -4.61 -33.10
C SER A 353 3.24 -4.52 -33.65
N ARG A 354 2.82 -3.28 -33.96
CA ARG A 354 1.45 -2.94 -34.41
C ARG A 354 0.42 -3.42 -33.41
N ALA A 355 0.68 -3.17 -32.14
CA ALA A 355 -0.05 -3.80 -31.04
C ALA A 355 -1.42 -3.18 -30.76
N ALA A 356 -1.79 -2.09 -31.44
CA ALA A 356 -3.11 -1.47 -31.35
C ALA A 356 -4.27 -2.48 -31.44
N ARG A 357 -4.16 -3.51 -32.29
CA ARG A 357 -5.16 -4.59 -32.44
C ARG A 357 -5.38 -5.46 -31.20
N PHE A 358 -4.45 -5.42 -30.24
CA PHE A 358 -4.48 -6.18 -28.99
C PHE A 358 -4.82 -5.29 -27.78
N ALA A 359 -4.89 -3.97 -27.96
CA ALA A 359 -5.28 -3.02 -26.92
C ALA A 359 -6.77 -2.70 -27.05
N GLY A 360 -7.56 -3.12 -26.05
CA GLY A 360 -8.99 -2.93 -25.98
C GLY A 360 -9.41 -1.59 -25.39
N PRO A 361 -10.67 -1.48 -24.92
CA PRO A 361 -11.13 -0.34 -24.13
C PRO A 361 -10.17 -0.05 -22.97
N GLU A 362 -9.89 1.23 -22.74
CA GLU A 362 -8.93 1.66 -21.72
C GLU A 362 -7.51 1.05 -21.86
N GLN A 363 -7.16 0.58 -23.07
CA GLN A 363 -5.90 -0.07 -23.41
C GLN A 363 -5.67 -1.40 -22.71
N GLU A 364 -6.74 -2.09 -22.37
CA GLU A 364 -6.61 -3.41 -21.75
C GLU A 364 -6.08 -4.47 -22.74
N VAL A 365 -5.14 -5.28 -22.27
CA VAL A 365 -4.57 -6.39 -23.03
C VAL A 365 -4.91 -7.67 -22.30
N HIS A 366 -5.66 -8.55 -22.97
CA HIS A 366 -5.94 -9.88 -22.44
C HIS A 366 -4.87 -10.86 -22.93
N VAL A 367 -4.29 -11.57 -21.98
CA VAL A 367 -3.23 -12.53 -22.19
C VAL A 367 -3.64 -13.85 -21.57
N ARG A 368 -3.44 -14.94 -22.31
CA ARG A 368 -3.68 -16.29 -21.82
C ARG A 368 -2.43 -17.13 -21.92
N VAL A 369 -2.21 -17.97 -20.91
CA VAL A 369 -1.17 -19.00 -20.89
C VAL A 369 -1.82 -20.37 -20.79
N LEU A 370 -1.41 -21.26 -21.69
CA LEU A 370 -1.89 -22.64 -21.82
C LEU A 370 -0.72 -23.61 -21.65
N SER A 371 -1.00 -24.82 -21.15
CA SER A 371 -0.07 -25.96 -21.20
C SER A 371 -0.42 -26.86 -22.38
N ASN A 372 0.57 -27.21 -23.20
CA ASN A 372 0.40 -28.14 -24.33
C ASN A 372 0.80 -29.59 -23.99
N ASP A 373 1.05 -29.90 -22.71
CA ASP A 373 1.47 -31.23 -22.24
C ASP A 373 0.61 -31.74 -21.10
N ASN A 374 0.27 -33.02 -21.21
CA ASN A 374 -0.63 -33.79 -20.34
C ASN A 374 0.11 -34.62 -19.29
N THR A 375 1.45 -34.60 -19.28
CA THR A 375 2.26 -35.46 -18.41
C THR A 375 3.08 -34.75 -17.33
N GLN A 376 3.24 -33.42 -17.39
CA GLN A 376 4.00 -32.64 -16.42
C GLN A 376 3.29 -31.35 -16.01
N TYR A 377 3.43 -30.97 -14.74
CA TYR A 377 3.08 -29.62 -14.31
C TYR A 377 4.02 -28.62 -14.98
N THR A 378 3.46 -27.69 -15.74
CA THR A 378 4.22 -26.56 -16.26
C THR A 378 4.19 -25.45 -15.23
N GLN A 379 5.34 -24.80 -15.04
CA GLN A 379 5.48 -23.74 -14.04
C GLN A 379 5.75 -22.43 -14.76
N VAL A 380 4.93 -21.43 -14.49
CA VAL A 380 5.17 -20.05 -14.94
C VAL A 380 5.76 -19.29 -13.77
N GLU A 381 6.96 -18.74 -13.95
CA GLU A 381 7.60 -17.89 -12.95
C GLU A 381 6.98 -16.48 -13.01
N TYR A 382 6.78 -15.92 -14.20
CA TYR A 382 5.99 -14.70 -14.39
C TYR A 382 5.48 -14.50 -15.81
N ILE A 383 4.42 -13.70 -15.94
CA ILE A 383 4.00 -13.04 -17.18
C ILE A 383 3.68 -11.57 -16.87
N LYS A 384 4.25 -10.65 -17.67
CA LYS A 384 4.13 -9.20 -17.47
C LYS A 384 3.97 -8.51 -18.82
N ILE A 385 3.19 -7.43 -18.86
CA ILE A 385 2.94 -6.64 -20.07
C ILE A 385 3.38 -5.21 -19.86
N GLY A 386 4.22 -4.70 -20.74
CA GLY A 386 4.54 -3.28 -20.88
C GLY A 386 3.96 -2.73 -22.19
N TYR A 387 3.84 -1.42 -22.25
CA TYR A 387 3.27 -0.68 -23.37
C TYR A 387 4.27 0.31 -23.90
N ARG A 388 4.22 0.56 -25.21
CA ARG A 388 4.98 1.64 -25.83
C ARG A 388 4.06 2.46 -26.73
N GLY A 389 4.15 3.78 -26.63
CA GLY A 389 3.34 4.68 -27.44
C GLY A 389 3.44 6.13 -26.98
N ARG A 390 2.41 6.94 -27.27
CA ARG A 390 2.44 8.39 -27.02
C ARG A 390 1.55 8.75 -25.84
N LEU A 391 1.96 9.72 -25.03
CA LEU A 391 1.06 10.28 -24.01
C LEU A 391 0.03 11.21 -24.67
N PRO A 392 -1.15 11.43 -24.05
CA PRO A 392 -2.07 12.48 -24.46
C PRO A 392 -1.40 13.87 -24.36
N ASP A 393 -1.69 14.75 -25.32
CA ASP A 393 -1.21 16.15 -25.34
C ASP A 393 -1.73 17.00 -24.16
#